data_AF-A0A517YIT8-F1
#
_entry.id   AF-A0A517YIT8-F1
#
_cell.length_a   1.000
_cell.length_b   1.000
_cell.length_c   1.000
_cell.angle_alpha   90.00
_cell.angle_beta   90.00
_cell.angle_gamma   90.00
#
_symmetry.space_group_name_H-M   'P 1'
#
loop_
_entity.id
_entity.type
_entity.pdbx_description
1 polymer ?
#
loop_
_entity_poly.entity_id
_entity_poly.type
_entity_poly.pdbx_seq_one_letter_code
_entity_poly.pdbx_strand_id
1 'polypeptide(L)'
;MAELDSRLRGLGMIRREEKAELSLMLELARIKKPDLRCPGCNQTGFTADAINPGEDDWGAGKPCANCGTTIPAERLELFPEQDLCAKCQGTVERGGQLSGDDYCHHCGTPMVVKQTKGGVSRYQQVCPSCRR
;
A
#
# COMPACT_ATOMS: atom_id res chain seq x y z
N MET A 1 -6.96 5.55 11.16
CA MET A 1 -7.35 5.06 12.50
C MET A 1 -8.86 4.88 12.67
N ALA A 2 -9.69 5.88 12.31
CA ALA A 2 -11.16 5.77 12.36
C ALA A 2 -11.74 4.58 11.56
N GLU A 3 -11.07 4.20 10.48
CA GLU A 3 -11.50 3.10 9.62
C GLU A 3 -11.37 1.72 10.29
N LEU A 4 -10.36 1.52 11.15
CA LEU A 4 -10.17 0.27 11.88
C LEU A 4 -11.24 0.09 12.96
N ASP A 5 -11.55 1.17 13.69
CA ASP A 5 -12.61 1.18 14.71
C ASP A 5 -13.97 0.85 14.09
N SER A 6 -14.32 1.48 12.96
CA SER A 6 -15.56 1.19 12.25
C SER A 6 -15.65 -0.27 11.78
N ARG A 7 -14.53 -0.88 11.36
CA ARG A 7 -14.49 -2.29 10.92
C ARG A 7 -14.67 -3.25 12.07
N LEU A 8 -13.99 -3.01 13.20
CA LEU A 8 -14.14 -3.84 14.41
C LEU A 8 -15.54 -3.71 15.03
N ARG A 9 -16.15 -2.52 14.98
CA ARG A 9 -17.57 -2.32 15.34
C ARG A 9 -18.51 -3.07 14.40
N GLY A 10 -18.23 -3.09 13.09
CA GLY A 10 -19.00 -3.86 12.11
C GLY A 10 -19.00 -5.36 12.35
N LEU A 11 -17.93 -5.89 12.97
CA LEU A 11 -17.81 -7.29 13.40
C LEU A 11 -18.39 -7.56 14.80
N GLY A 12 -18.95 -6.55 15.47
CA GLY A 12 -19.53 -6.67 16.82
C GLY A 12 -18.48 -6.81 17.94
N MET A 13 -17.21 -6.52 17.67
CA MET A 13 -16.10 -6.73 18.62
C MET A 13 -15.92 -5.57 19.61
N ILE A 14 -16.49 -4.40 19.31
CA ILE A 14 -16.39 -3.18 20.13
C ILE A 14 -17.79 -2.61 20.35
N ARG A 15 -18.12 -2.28 21.60
CA ARG A 15 -19.41 -1.67 21.95
C ARG A 15 -19.49 -0.23 21.46
N ARG A 16 -20.68 0.19 21.00
CA ARG A 16 -20.91 1.49 20.34
C ARG A 16 -20.57 2.72 21.21
N GLU A 17 -20.64 2.58 22.52
CA GLU A 17 -20.47 3.68 23.47
C GLU A 17 -19.04 3.79 24.02
N GLU A 18 -18.20 2.77 23.80
CA GLU A 18 -16.86 2.70 24.36
C GLU A 18 -15.81 3.00 23.29
N LYS A 19 -14.94 3.97 23.57
CA LYS A 19 -13.78 4.27 22.73
C LYS A 19 -12.72 3.22 23.06
N ALA A 20 -12.56 2.24 22.18
CA ALA A 20 -11.57 1.19 22.39
C ALA A 20 -10.16 1.78 22.39
N GLU A 21 -9.34 1.29 23.31
CA GLU A 21 -7.93 1.63 23.37
C GLU A 21 -7.23 1.11 22.10
N LEU A 22 -6.26 1.88 21.62
CA LEU A 22 -5.55 1.59 20.37
C LEU A 22 -4.86 0.22 20.39
N SER A 23 -4.25 -0.13 21.54
CA SER A 23 -3.60 -1.42 21.76
C SER A 23 -4.58 -2.59 21.55
N LEU A 24 -5.75 -2.51 22.17
CA LEU A 24 -6.82 -3.49 22.06
C LEU A 24 -7.35 -3.60 20.63
N MET A 25 -7.51 -2.48 19.92
CA MET A 25 -7.95 -2.49 18.53
C MET A 25 -6.96 -3.23 17.61
N LEU A 26 -5.66 -3.05 17.83
CA LEU A 26 -4.62 -3.71 17.04
C LEU A 26 -4.56 -5.22 17.33
N GLU A 27 -4.68 -5.61 18.59
CA GLU A 27 -4.77 -7.02 19.00
C GLU A 27 -5.98 -7.72 18.37
N LEU A 28 -7.17 -7.09 18.46
CA LEU A 28 -8.38 -7.61 17.84
C LEU A 28 -8.25 -7.71 16.32
N ALA A 29 -7.61 -6.73 15.68
CA ALA A 29 -7.38 -6.74 14.24
C ALA A 29 -6.45 -7.88 13.80
N ARG A 30 -5.43 -8.20 14.59
CA ARG A 30 -4.54 -9.35 14.35
C ARG A 30 -5.29 -10.68 14.43
N ILE A 31 -6.10 -10.85 15.46
CA ILE A 31 -6.88 -12.09 15.68
C ILE A 31 -7.95 -12.27 14.61
N LYS A 32 -8.62 -11.19 14.21
CA LYS A 32 -9.76 -11.20 13.26
C LYS A 32 -9.39 -10.80 11.84
N LYS A 33 -8.10 -10.83 11.51
CA LYS A 33 -7.54 -10.63 10.16
C LYS A 33 -8.30 -11.36 9.02
N PRO A 34 -8.68 -12.66 9.15
CA PRO A 34 -9.40 -13.34 8.06
C PRO A 34 -10.83 -12.83 7.86
N ASP A 35 -11.46 -12.29 8.90
CA ASP A 35 -12.85 -11.82 8.89
C ASP A 35 -12.96 -10.34 8.48
N LEU A 36 -11.86 -9.59 8.54
CA LEU A 36 -11.80 -8.19 8.14
C LEU A 36 -11.83 -8.05 6.63
N ARG A 37 -13.02 -7.69 6.11
CA ARG A 37 -13.25 -7.40 4.69
C ARG A 37 -13.00 -5.94 4.37
N CYS A 38 -12.42 -5.67 3.21
CA CYS A 38 -12.32 -4.32 2.67
C CYS A 38 -13.68 -3.85 2.13
N PRO A 39 -14.22 -2.69 2.55
CA PRO A 39 -15.51 -2.20 2.05
C PRO A 39 -15.49 -1.79 0.58
N GLY A 40 -14.30 -1.54 0.00
CA GLY A 40 -14.14 -1.15 -1.40
C GLY A 40 -14.02 -2.32 -2.39
N CYS A 41 -13.44 -3.44 -1.97
CA CYS A 41 -13.18 -4.60 -2.85
C CYS A 41 -13.70 -5.94 -2.31
N ASN A 42 -14.28 -5.96 -1.11
CA ASN A 42 -14.81 -7.12 -0.39
C ASN A 42 -13.83 -8.30 -0.18
N GLN A 43 -12.53 -8.08 -0.43
CA GLN A 43 -11.48 -9.06 -0.20
C GLN A 43 -11.13 -9.15 1.29
N THR A 44 -10.76 -10.36 1.71
CA THR A 44 -10.25 -10.72 3.05
C THR A 44 -8.72 -10.70 3.05
N GLY A 45 -8.10 -10.43 4.20
CA GLY A 45 -6.62 -10.43 4.33
C GLY A 45 -6.03 -9.13 4.83
N PHE A 46 -6.65 -8.53 5.85
CA PHE A 46 -6.18 -7.26 6.42
C PHE A 46 -4.80 -7.43 7.09
N THR A 47 -3.73 -6.91 6.49
CA THR A 47 -2.40 -6.88 7.12
C THR A 47 -2.29 -5.67 8.03
N ALA A 48 -2.49 -5.88 9.34
CA ALA A 48 -2.07 -4.94 10.37
C ALA A 48 -0.60 -5.22 10.75
N ASP A 49 0.30 -5.15 9.76
CA ASP A 49 1.72 -5.15 10.08
C ASP A 49 2.01 -3.83 10.77
N ALA A 50 2.51 -3.91 12.00
CA ALA A 50 3.13 -2.76 12.61
C ALA A 50 4.28 -2.37 11.69
N ILE A 51 4.22 -1.18 11.10
CA ILE A 51 5.40 -0.56 10.53
C ILE A 51 6.37 -0.51 11.69
N ASN A 52 7.36 -1.42 11.72
CA ASN A 52 8.39 -1.44 12.76
C ASN A 52 9.11 -0.09 12.65
N PRO A 53 8.90 0.87 13.56
CA PRO A 53 9.56 2.16 13.51
C PRO A 53 10.93 2.07 14.21
N GLY A 54 11.57 0.89 14.13
CA GLY A 54 12.62 0.46 15.06
C GLY A 54 14.01 0.28 14.46
N GLU A 55 14.21 0.52 13.17
CA GLU A 55 15.54 0.63 12.57
C GLU A 55 15.55 1.84 11.63
N ASP A 56 15.79 3.00 12.24
CA ASP A 56 16.53 4.14 11.68
C ASP A 56 16.26 4.54 10.23
N ASP A 57 15.29 5.45 9.98
CA ASP A 57 15.39 6.28 8.79
C ASP A 57 14.73 7.65 9.00
N TRP A 58 15.55 8.63 9.38
CA TRP A 58 15.25 10.06 9.29
C TRP A 58 15.27 10.51 7.82
N GLY A 59 14.39 9.96 6.98
CA GLY A 59 14.36 10.33 5.56
C GLY A 59 13.23 9.69 4.79
N ALA A 60 12.48 10.52 4.06
CA ALA A 60 11.35 10.10 3.22
C ALA A 60 11.82 9.26 2.01
N GLY A 61 12.10 7.98 2.24
CA GLY A 61 12.38 7.03 1.17
C GLY A 61 11.21 6.93 0.17
N LYS A 62 11.53 6.92 -1.12
CA LYS A 62 10.58 6.78 -2.24
C LYS A 62 10.42 5.30 -2.61
N PRO A 63 9.22 4.78 -2.84
CA PRO A 63 9.05 3.40 -3.27
C PRO A 63 9.50 3.18 -4.72
N CYS A 64 10.08 2.01 -4.99
CA CYS A 64 10.51 1.57 -6.32
C CYS A 64 9.32 1.39 -7.26
N ALA A 65 9.41 1.95 -8.47
CA ALA A 65 8.38 1.88 -9.49
C ALA A 65 8.13 0.47 -10.06
N ASN A 66 9.05 -0.49 -9.86
CA ASN A 66 8.88 -1.86 -10.34
C ASN A 66 8.44 -2.85 -9.25
N CYS A 67 8.97 -2.74 -8.04
CA CYS A 67 8.75 -3.74 -6.99
C CYS A 67 8.15 -3.19 -5.70
N GLY A 68 7.89 -1.87 -5.63
CA GLY A 68 7.32 -1.20 -4.45
C GLY A 68 8.25 -1.09 -3.24
N THR A 69 9.44 -1.69 -3.27
CA THR A 69 10.41 -1.61 -2.16
C THR A 69 10.91 -0.18 -1.97
N THR A 70 11.01 0.28 -0.73
CA THR A 70 11.56 1.59 -0.37
C THR A 70 12.98 1.75 -0.88
N ILE A 71 13.24 2.85 -1.58
CA ILE A 71 14.57 3.31 -1.97
C ILE A 71 15.11 4.13 -0.80
N PRO A 72 16.30 3.80 -0.27
CA PRO A 72 16.90 4.53 0.85
C PRO A 72 17.09 6.01 0.54
N ALA A 73 16.94 6.87 1.56
CA ALA A 73 17.03 8.32 1.40
C ALA A 73 18.41 8.75 0.92
N GLU A 74 19.50 8.14 1.41
CA GLU A 74 20.87 8.46 0.99
C GLU A 74 21.07 8.25 -0.52
N ARG A 75 20.36 7.30 -1.13
CA ARG A 75 20.41 7.06 -2.57
C ARG A 75 19.63 8.12 -3.35
N LEU A 76 18.51 8.59 -2.80
CA LEU A 76 17.70 9.65 -3.41
C LEU A 76 18.34 11.03 -3.26
N GLU A 77 19.13 11.26 -2.22
CA GLU A 77 19.96 12.47 -2.10
C GLU A 77 21.02 12.54 -3.21
N LEU A 78 21.63 11.41 -3.54
CA LEU A 78 22.61 11.31 -4.63
C LEU A 78 21.94 11.30 -6.02
N PHE A 79 20.79 10.64 -6.16
CA PHE A 79 20.07 10.47 -7.41
C PHE A 79 18.56 10.75 -7.22
N PRO A 80 18.13 12.02 -7.18
CA PRO A 80 16.74 12.39 -6.90
C PRO A 80 15.75 11.90 -7.95
N GLU A 81 16.21 11.73 -9.19
CA GLU A 81 15.39 11.27 -10.33
C GLU A 81 15.24 9.74 -10.37
N GLN A 82 15.84 9.01 -9.43
CA GLN A 82 15.80 7.56 -9.45
C GLN A 82 14.42 7.00 -9.07
N ASP A 83 13.84 6.23 -9.99
CA ASP A 83 12.56 5.53 -9.80
C ASP A 83 12.72 4.06 -9.41
N LEU A 84 13.93 3.50 -9.54
CA LEU A 84 14.21 2.07 -9.33
C LEU A 84 15.15 1.83 -8.15
N CYS A 85 14.84 0.81 -7.36
CA CYS A 85 15.78 0.30 -6.36
C CYS A 85 17.02 -0.32 -7.03
N ALA A 86 18.13 -0.43 -6.30
CA ALA A 86 19.39 -0.95 -6.83
C ALA A 86 19.26 -2.35 -7.48
N LYS A 87 18.37 -3.21 -6.95
CA LYS A 87 18.10 -4.53 -7.53
C LYS A 87 17.44 -4.43 -8.91
N CYS A 88 16.38 -3.63 -9.03
CA CYS A 88 15.66 -3.46 -10.29
C CYS A 88 16.51 -2.72 -11.32
N GLN A 89 17.26 -1.70 -10.89
CA GLN A 89 18.23 -0.99 -11.71
C GLN A 89 19.29 -1.96 -12.27
N GLY A 90 19.90 -2.78 -11.42
CA GLY A 90 20.89 -3.77 -11.86
C GLY A 90 20.31 -4.85 -12.79
N THR A 91 19.01 -5.14 -12.72
CA THR A 91 18.35 -6.02 -13.69
C THR A 91 18.27 -5.37 -15.06
N VAL A 92 17.87 -4.09 -15.14
CA VAL A 92 17.83 -3.33 -16.41
C VAL A 92 19.22 -3.22 -17.02
N GLU A 93 20.23 -2.88 -16.21
CA GLU A 93 21.61 -2.72 -16.69
C GLU A 93 22.21 -4.02 -17.23
N ARG A 94 21.72 -5.18 -16.77
CA ARG A 94 22.08 -6.51 -17.31
C ARG A 94 21.25 -6.93 -18.52
N GLY A 95 20.37 -6.06 -19.03
CA GLY A 95 19.47 -6.35 -20.16
C GLY A 95 18.23 -7.16 -19.78
N GLY A 96 17.88 -7.24 -18.49
CA GLY A 96 16.67 -7.88 -18.02
C GLY A 96 15.43 -6.99 -18.20
N GLN A 97 14.29 -7.60 -18.54
CA GLN A 97 13.02 -6.90 -18.69
C GLN A 97 12.37 -6.69 -17.31
N LEU A 98 11.93 -5.46 -17.03
CA LEU A 98 11.10 -5.17 -15.86
C LEU A 98 9.65 -5.56 -16.13
N SER A 99 8.96 -6.00 -15.08
CA SER A 99 7.50 -6.19 -15.03
C SER A 99 6.83 -4.83 -14.88
N GLY A 100 7.13 -3.90 -15.80
CA GLY A 100 6.60 -2.54 -15.76
C GLY A 100 5.09 -2.55 -15.86
N ASP A 101 4.45 -1.65 -15.10
CA ASP A 101 3.02 -1.28 -15.14
C ASP A 101 2.14 -1.80 -13.97
N ASP A 102 2.69 -2.57 -13.04
CA ASP A 102 1.91 -3.00 -11.86
C ASP A 102 1.88 -1.96 -10.73
N TYR A 103 2.77 -0.96 -10.75
CA TYR A 103 2.92 0.03 -9.67
C TYR A 103 2.97 1.47 -10.18
N CYS A 104 2.41 2.40 -9.40
CA CYS A 104 2.41 3.82 -9.73
C CYS A 104 3.81 4.43 -9.57
N HIS A 105 4.35 5.05 -10.63
CA HIS A 105 5.64 5.75 -10.60
C HIS A 105 5.74 6.92 -9.61
N HIS A 106 4.60 7.50 -9.19
CA HIS A 106 4.58 8.62 -8.26
C HIS A 106 4.61 8.21 -6.79
N CYS A 107 3.87 7.18 -6.41
CA CYS A 107 3.69 6.82 -5.00
C CYS A 107 3.93 5.34 -4.71
N GLY A 108 4.33 4.54 -5.70
CA GLY A 108 4.62 3.10 -5.59
C GLY A 108 3.43 2.22 -5.19
N THR A 109 2.22 2.77 -5.13
CA THR A 109 1.01 1.99 -4.85
C THR A 109 0.69 1.11 -6.06
N PRO A 110 0.30 -0.17 -5.87
CA PRO A 110 -0.10 -1.02 -6.98
C PRO A 110 -1.28 -0.40 -7.76
N MET A 111 -1.17 -0.44 -9.08
CA MET A 111 -2.19 0.08 -9.98
C MET A 111 -3.41 -0.83 -10.00
N VAL A 112 -4.60 -0.24 -10.15
CA VAL A 112 -5.87 -0.99 -10.20
C VAL A 112 -6.57 -0.76 -11.53
N VAL A 113 -7.18 -1.79 -12.09
CA VAL A 113 -7.94 -1.68 -13.35
C VAL A 113 -9.33 -1.13 -13.04
N LYS A 114 -9.71 -0.03 -13.69
CA LYS A 114 -11.04 0.59 -13.59
C LYS A 114 -11.73 0.62 -14.96
N GLN A 115 -13.01 0.27 -14.97
CA GLN A 115 -13.86 0.41 -16.16
C GLN A 115 -14.40 1.85 -16.26
N THR A 116 -14.17 2.49 -17.40
CA THR A 116 -14.72 3.80 -17.72
C THR A 116 -16.14 3.67 -18.29
N LYS A 117 -17.04 4.57 -17.88
CA LYS A 117 -18.45 4.59 -18.33
C LYS A 117 -18.62 5.66 -19.40
N GLY A 118 -18.90 5.25 -20.65
CA GLY A 118 -19.13 6.16 -21.77
C GLY A 118 -19.21 5.41 -23.11
N GLY A 119 -20.38 4.85 -23.42
CA GLY A 119 -20.68 4.19 -24.71
C GLY A 119 -20.00 2.83 -24.93
N VAL A 120 -18.67 2.77 -24.85
CA VAL A 120 -17.87 1.55 -24.96
C VAL A 120 -17.06 1.37 -23.68
N SER A 121 -17.19 0.20 -23.05
CA SER A 121 -16.42 -0.17 -21.85
C SER A 121 -14.93 -0.19 -22.17
N ARG A 122 -14.15 0.75 -21.61
CA ARG A 122 -12.68 0.71 -21.66
C ARG A 122 -12.12 0.45 -20.28
N TYR A 123 -11.15 -0.45 -20.20
CA TYR A 123 -10.37 -0.72 -18.99
C TYR A 123 -9.14 0.17 -18.99
N GLN A 124 -8.92 0.89 -17.90
CA GLN A 124 -7.75 1.73 -17.69
C GLN A 124 -7.13 1.42 -16.33
N GLN A 125 -5.82 1.25 -16.27
CA GLN A 125 -5.10 1.19 -15.01
C GLN A 125 -5.04 2.59 -14.40
N VAL A 126 -5.40 2.71 -13.13
CA VAL A 126 -5.40 3.96 -12.37
C VAL A 126 -4.74 3.75 -11.02
N CYS A 127 -3.99 4.75 -10.55
CA CYS A 127 -3.46 4.70 -9.19
C CYS A 127 -4.57 5.04 -8.18
N PRO A 128 -4.89 4.18 -7.18
CA PRO A 128 -5.94 4.47 -6.21
C PRO A 128 -5.56 5.61 -5.25
N SER A 129 -4.27 5.80 -4.98
CA SER A 129 -3.76 6.87 -4.11
C SER A 129 -3.68 8.22 -4.84
N CYS A 130 -3.09 8.26 -6.04
CA CYS A 130 -2.89 9.50 -6.80
C CYS A 130 -4.09 9.91 -7.66
N ARG A 131 -5.01 8.97 -7.96
CA ARG A 131 -6.12 9.15 -8.92
C ARG A 131 -5.68 9.65 -10.30
N ARG A 132 -4.45 9.32 -10.68
CA ARG A 132 -3.86 9.57 -11.99
C ARG A 132 -3.65 8.25 -12.72
#